data_AF-A0A1G0DQI2-F1
#
_entry.id   AF-A0A1G0DQI2-F1
#
_cell.length_a   1.000
_cell.length_b   1.000
_cell.length_c   1.000
_cell.angle_alpha   90.00
_cell.angle_beta   90.00
_cell.angle_gamma   90.00
#
_symmetry.space_group_name_H-M   'P 1'
#
loop_
_entity.id
_entity.type
_entity.pdbx_description
1 polymer ?
#
loop_
_entity_poly.entity_id
_entity_poly.type
_entity_poly.pdbx_seq_one_letter_code
_entity_poly.pdbx_strand_id
1 'polypeptide(L)'
;MPREIKESDWKLLKQLHPVALERFSKRILSEIGSINADSAKGFHQRYLDIFEVIGRRDREMSQLFNDLRRSTALFQIAYIQSRGLLTEEEFSRFSEETRSFVEVMLEGQHDDDE
;
A
#
# COMPACT_ATOMS: atom_id res chain seq x y z
N MET A 1 -5.90 14.30 -18.04
CA MET A 1 -6.06 13.31 -16.96
C MET A 1 -7.22 12.40 -17.30
N PRO A 2 -7.02 11.08 -17.47
CA PRO A 2 -8.12 10.14 -17.65
C PRO A 2 -9.05 10.20 -16.43
N ARG A 3 -10.36 10.39 -16.67
CA ARG A 3 -11.36 10.47 -15.60
C ARG A 3 -11.76 9.09 -15.07
N GLU A 4 -11.44 8.02 -15.81
CA GLU A 4 -11.79 6.65 -15.48
C GLU A 4 -10.65 5.69 -15.85
N ILE A 5 -10.46 4.66 -15.03
CA ILE A 5 -9.52 3.57 -15.27
C ILE A 5 -9.96 2.70 -16.46
N LYS A 6 -9.02 2.25 -17.29
CA LYS A 6 -9.31 1.28 -18.35
C LYS A 6 -9.81 -0.04 -17.75
N GLU A 7 -10.70 -0.73 -18.45
CA GLU A 7 -11.25 -2.01 -17.95
C GLU A 7 -10.18 -3.10 -17.76
N SER A 8 -9.14 -3.09 -18.60
CA SER A 8 -7.98 -3.98 -18.46
C SER A 8 -7.23 -3.71 -17.15
N ASP A 9 -6.97 -2.45 -16.85
CA ASP A 9 -6.26 -2.01 -15.65
C ASP A 9 -7.11 -2.24 -14.40
N TRP A 10 -8.43 -2.05 -14.50
CA TRP A 10 -9.37 -2.38 -13.42
C TRP A 10 -9.36 -3.87 -13.08
N LYS A 11 -9.36 -4.74 -14.10
CA LYS A 11 -9.26 -6.19 -13.89
C LYS A 11 -7.91 -6.56 -13.27
N LEU A 12 -6.82 -5.94 -13.72
CA LEU A 12 -5.49 -6.16 -13.16
C LEU A 12 -5.41 -5.70 -11.71
N LEU A 13 -5.92 -4.52 -11.37
CA LEU A 13 -5.98 -4.03 -9.99
C LEU A 13 -6.75 -5.00 -9.09
N LYS A 14 -7.92 -5.51 -9.52
CA LYS A 14 -8.67 -6.50 -8.73
C LYS A 14 -7.90 -7.81 -8.49
N GLN A 15 -7.04 -8.21 -9.43
CA GLN A 15 -6.19 -9.39 -9.26
C GLN A 15 -5.02 -9.12 -8.31
N LEU A 16 -4.41 -7.93 -8.41
CA LEU A 16 -3.25 -7.54 -7.61
C LEU A 16 -3.63 -7.07 -6.20
N HIS A 17 -4.85 -6.58 -5.99
CA HIS A 17 -5.35 -6.09 -4.70
C HIS A 17 -5.18 -7.10 -3.55
N PRO A 18 -5.67 -8.36 -3.64
CA PRO A 18 -5.45 -9.34 -2.58
C PRO A 18 -3.96 -9.72 -2.42
N VAL A 19 -3.16 -9.68 -3.49
CA VAL A 19 -1.72 -9.96 -3.43
C VAL A 19 -0.97 -8.85 -2.69
N ALA A 20 -1.28 -7.59 -2.99
CA ALA A 20 -0.73 -6.44 -2.31
C ALA A 20 -1.15 -6.39 -0.83
N LEU A 21 -2.41 -6.75 -0.54
CA LEU A 21 -2.90 -6.89 0.84
C LEU A 21 -2.09 -7.94 1.60
N GLU A 22 -1.88 -9.13 1.02
CA GLU A 22 -1.11 -10.19 1.67
C GLU A 22 0.34 -9.78 1.93
N ARG A 23 0.99 -9.08 0.98
CA ARG A 23 2.34 -8.53 1.17
C ARG A 23 2.38 -7.50 2.28
N PHE A 24 1.38 -6.63 2.36
CA PHE A 24 1.29 -5.62 3.42
C PHE A 24 1.08 -6.29 4.78
N SER A 25 0.16 -7.25 4.89
CA SER A 25 -0.06 -8.06 6.08
C SER A 25 1.21 -8.77 6.54
N LYS A 26 1.97 -9.37 5.60
CA LYS A 26 3.26 -10.00 5.91
C LYS A 26 4.28 -9.01 6.47
N ARG A 27 4.35 -7.78 5.95
CA ARG A 27 5.24 -6.73 6.48
C ARG A 27 4.87 -6.35 7.91
N ILE A 28 3.57 -6.16 8.19
CA ILE A 28 3.07 -5.84 9.54
C ILE A 28 3.43 -6.96 10.53
N LEU A 29 3.18 -8.22 10.16
CA LEU A 29 3.51 -9.36 11.01
C LEU A 29 5.02 -9.49 11.27
N SER A 30 5.85 -9.15 10.28
CA SER A 30 7.32 -9.12 10.45
C SER A 30 7.77 -8.00 11.39
N GLU A 31 7.14 -6.82 11.33
CA GLU A 31 7.39 -5.70 12.24
C GLU A 31 7.01 -6.08 13.68
N ILE A 32 5.82 -6.67 13.87
CA ILE A 32 5.37 -7.19 15.17
C ILE A 32 6.33 -8.27 15.70
N GLY A 33 6.76 -9.20 14.85
CA GLY A 33 7.72 -10.24 15.23
C GLY A 33 9.04 -9.66 15.74
N SER A 34 9.52 -8.58 15.14
CA SER A 34 10.74 -7.88 15.54
C SER A 34 10.59 -7.20 16.91
N ILE A 35 9.45 -6.54 17.15
CA ILE A 35 9.13 -5.92 18.45
C ILE A 35 9.03 -6.99 19.55
N ASN A 36 8.38 -8.11 19.24
CA ASN A 36 8.22 -9.19 20.20
C ASN A 36 9.56 -9.87 20.55
N ALA A 37 10.48 -9.95 19.59
CA ALA A 37 11.81 -10.54 19.77
C ALA A 37 12.80 -9.63 20.52
N ASP A 38 12.48 -8.33 20.70
CA ASP A 38 13.36 -7.35 21.34
C ASP A 38 13.57 -7.64 22.84
N SER A 39 14.63 -8.41 23.15
CA SER A 39 14.98 -8.82 24.50
C SER A 39 15.33 -7.66 25.44
N ALA A 40 15.63 -6.46 24.92
CA ALA A 40 15.94 -5.28 25.72
C ALA A 40 14.68 -4.67 26.38
N LYS A 41 13.49 -4.95 25.84
CA LYS A 41 12.21 -4.46 26.37
C LYS A 41 11.55 -5.49 27.28
N GLY A 42 10.90 -5.02 28.36
CA GLY A 42 10.02 -5.85 29.18
C GLY A 42 8.74 -6.26 28.45
N PHE A 43 8.07 -7.33 28.90
CA PHE A 43 6.87 -7.85 28.24
C PHE A 43 5.73 -6.83 28.10
N HIS A 44 5.51 -6.01 29.13
CA HIS A 44 4.48 -4.96 29.08
C HIS A 44 4.78 -3.89 28.02
N GLN A 45 6.05 -3.48 27.89
CA GLN A 45 6.44 -2.50 26.87
C GLN A 45 6.27 -3.07 25.46
N ARG A 46 6.69 -4.32 25.22
CA ARG A 46 6.47 -4.98 23.92
C ARG A 46 4.98 -5.06 23.56
N TYR A 47 4.13 -5.35 24.55
CA TYR A 47 2.68 -5.35 24.34
C TYR A 47 2.15 -3.98 23.89
N LEU A 48 2.56 -2.89 24.55
CA LEU A 48 2.14 -1.54 24.19
C LEU A 48 2.65 -1.14 22.80
N ASP A 49 3.91 -1.43 22.49
CA ASP A 49 4.52 -1.12 21.19
C ASP A 49 3.79 -1.87 20.05
N ILE A 50 3.45 -3.15 20.26
CA ILE A 50 2.68 -3.94 19.28
C ILE A 50 1.28 -3.32 19.08
N PHE A 51 0.61 -2.93 20.16
CA PHE A 51 -0.72 -2.33 20.07
C PHE A 51 -0.71 -1.02 19.28
N GLU A 52 0.29 -0.17 19.51
CA GLU A 52 0.47 1.08 18.77
C GLU A 52 0.70 0.82 17.27
N VAL A 53 1.59 -0.15 16.94
CA VAL A 53 1.85 -0.52 15.55
C VAL A 53 0.61 -1.05 14.86
N ILE A 54 -0.16 -1.92 15.51
CA ILE A 54 -1.42 -2.43 14.94
C ILE A 54 -2.37 -1.27 14.63
N GLY A 55 -2.58 -0.34 15.57
CA GLY A 55 -3.49 0.80 15.36
C GLY A 55 -3.05 1.77 14.25
N ARG A 56 -1.74 1.94 14.06
CA ARG A 56 -1.20 2.72 12.92
C ARG A 56 -1.40 1.98 11.60
N ARG A 57 -1.04 0.70 11.56
CA ARG A 57 -1.08 -0.12 10.34
C ARG A 57 -2.49 -0.44 9.88
N ASP A 58 -3.45 -0.58 10.80
CA ASP A 58 -4.86 -0.76 10.48
C ASP A 58 -5.44 0.46 9.75
N ARG A 59 -5.09 1.68 10.20
CA ARG A 59 -5.46 2.92 9.51
C ARG A 59 -4.89 2.98 8.09
N GLU A 60 -3.61 2.62 7.92
CA GLU A 60 -2.98 2.52 6.59
C GLU A 60 -3.67 1.47 5.72
N MET A 61 -3.95 0.27 6.27
CA MET A 61 -4.63 -0.81 5.55
C MET A 61 -6.00 -0.36 5.05
N SER A 62 -6.76 0.33 5.91
CA SER A 62 -8.07 0.84 5.57
C SER A 62 -8.01 1.86 4.42
N GLN A 63 -7.07 2.79 4.47
CA GLN A 63 -6.88 3.79 3.41
C GLN A 63 -6.49 3.16 2.07
N LEU A 64 -5.62 2.14 2.10
CA LEU A 64 -5.10 1.50 0.90
C LEU A 64 -6.11 0.55 0.25
N PHE A 65 -6.82 -0.23 1.05
CA PHE A 65 -7.53 -1.41 0.55
C PHE A 65 -9.07 -1.36 0.69
N ASN A 66 -9.63 -0.56 1.60
CA ASN A 66 -11.08 -0.62 1.87
C ASN A 66 -11.95 0.13 0.85
N ASP A 67 -11.41 1.07 0.08
CA ASP A 67 -12.21 1.87 -0.88
C ASP A 67 -12.01 1.47 -2.35
N LEU A 68 -12.12 0.16 -2.65
CA LEU A 68 -11.97 -0.37 -4.01
C LEU A 68 -13.17 0.02 -4.90
N ARG A 69 -13.10 1.20 -5.54
CA ARG A 69 -14.11 1.71 -6.49
C ARG A 69 -13.44 2.14 -7.78
N ARG A 70 -14.14 2.05 -8.91
CA ARG A 70 -13.59 2.47 -10.21
C ARG A 70 -13.16 3.94 -10.25
N SER A 71 -13.87 4.83 -9.56
CA SER A 71 -13.56 6.25 -9.47
C SER A 71 -12.29 6.54 -8.65
N THR A 72 -11.92 5.66 -7.72
CA THR A 72 -10.74 5.79 -6.86
C THR A 72 -9.59 4.87 -7.28
N ALA A 73 -9.82 3.99 -8.26
CA ALA A 73 -8.87 2.96 -8.67
C ALA A 73 -7.50 3.49 -9.10
N LEU A 74 -7.44 4.60 -9.85
CA LEU A 74 -6.18 5.22 -10.25
C LEU A 74 -5.37 5.71 -9.04
N PHE A 75 -6.04 6.35 -8.08
CA PHE A 75 -5.41 6.76 -6.83
C PHE A 75 -4.96 5.55 -6.00
N GLN A 76 -5.77 4.49 -5.95
CA GLN A 76 -5.37 3.26 -5.25
C GLN A 76 -4.12 2.64 -5.86
N ILE A 77 -4.00 2.58 -7.19
CA ILE A 77 -2.79 2.09 -7.84
C ILE A 77 -1.59 2.95 -7.44
N ALA A 78 -1.74 4.28 -7.43
CA ALA A 78 -0.68 5.18 -7.00
C ALA A 78 -0.27 4.95 -5.53
N TYR A 79 -1.23 4.81 -4.62
CA TYR A 79 -0.95 4.56 -3.21
C TYR A 79 -0.33 3.18 -2.94
N ILE A 80 -0.78 2.13 -3.64
CA ILE A 80 -0.18 0.79 -3.52
C ILE A 80 1.25 0.82 -4.07
N GLN A 81 1.49 1.56 -5.16
CA GLN A 81 2.82 1.74 -5.76
C GLN A 81 3.76 2.55 -4.85
N SER A 82 3.30 3.64 -4.24
CA SER A 82 4.11 4.47 -3.32
C SER A 82 4.57 3.71 -2.08
N ARG A 83 3.82 2.67 -1.68
CA ARG A 83 4.17 1.76 -0.58
C ARG A 83 5.03 0.58 -1.05
N GLY A 84 5.42 0.52 -2.32
CA GLY A 84 6.21 -0.54 -2.91
C GLY A 84 5.56 -1.92 -2.76
N LEU A 85 4.23 -1.99 -2.85
CA LEU A 85 3.47 -3.23 -2.69
C LEU A 85 3.26 -3.99 -4.00
N LEU A 86 3.50 -3.34 -5.14
CA LEU A 86 3.58 -3.97 -6.47
C LEU A 86 5.04 -4.16 -6.85
N THR A 87 5.33 -5.24 -7.58
CA THR A 87 6.63 -5.39 -8.25
C THR A 87 6.69 -4.54 -9.51
N GLU A 88 7.89 -4.27 -10.00
CA GLU A 88 8.09 -3.56 -11.27
C GLU A 88 7.39 -4.27 -12.44
N GLU A 89 7.46 -5.61 -12.48
CA GLU A 89 6.77 -6.43 -13.49
C GLU A 89 5.24 -6.35 -13.39
N GLU A 90 4.69 -6.28 -12.18
CA GLU A 90 3.25 -6.11 -11.99
C GLU A 90 2.80 -4.70 -12.38
N PHE A 91 3.61 -3.70 -12.04
CA PHE A 91 3.35 -2.31 -12.40
C PHE A 91 3.46 -2.08 -13.91
N SER A 92 4.43 -2.71 -14.59
CA SER A 92 4.63 -2.59 -16.04
C SER A 92 3.47 -3.16 -16.86
N ARG A 93 2.61 -4.00 -16.27
CA ARG A 93 1.42 -4.57 -16.93
C ARG A 93 0.25 -3.58 -17.02
N PHE A 94 0.27 -2.49 -16.25
CA PHE A 94 -0.73 -1.43 -16.39
C PHE A 94 -0.49 -0.63 -17.67
N SER A 95 -1.58 -0.07 -18.22
CA SER A 95 -1.46 0.78 -19.39
C SER A 95 -0.57 2.00 -19.13
N GLU A 96 0.04 2.53 -20.19
CA GLU A 96 0.92 3.70 -20.14
C GLU A 96 0.23 4.92 -19.52
N GLU A 97 -1.07 5.12 -19.79
CA GLU A 97 -1.88 6.18 -19.17
C GLU A 97 -1.94 6.05 -17.63
N THR A 98 -2.16 4.82 -17.14
CA THR A 98 -2.21 4.54 -15.69
C THR A 98 -0.83 4.71 -15.06
N ARG A 99 0.23 4.23 -15.71
CA ARG A 99 1.61 4.40 -15.21
C ARG A 99 2.02 5.87 -15.16
N SER A 100 1.75 6.63 -16.22
CA SER A 100 2.04 8.07 -16.28
C SER A 100 1.28 8.84 -15.19
N PHE A 101 0.02 8.50 -14.94
CA PHE A 101 -0.76 9.12 -13.86
C PHE A 101 -0.14 8.86 -12.48
N VAL A 102 0.29 7.62 -12.24
CA VAL A 102 0.93 7.22 -10.99
C VAL A 102 2.28 7.92 -10.81
N GLU A 103 3.09 7.99 -11.85
CA GLU A 103 4.39 8.69 -11.83
C GLU A 103 4.21 10.17 -11.47
N VAL A 104 3.27 10.89 -12.12
CA VAL A 104 2.96 12.29 -11.78
C VAL A 104 2.48 12.45 -10.33
N MET A 105 1.70 11.50 -9.82
CA MET A 105 1.26 11.52 -8.43
C MET A 105 2.40 11.28 -7.44
N LEU A 106 3.38 10.44 -7.80
CA LEU A 106 4.55 10.15 -6.97
C LEU A 106 5.55 11.31 -6.99
N GLU A 107 5.75 11.95 -8.14
CA GLU A 107 6.58 13.16 -8.28
C GLU A 107 6.02 14.30 -7.43
N GLY A 108 4.70 14.55 -7.49
CA GLY A 108 4.06 15.57 -6.68
C GLY A 108 4.02 15.28 -5.17
N GLN A 109 4.24 14.03 -4.74
CA GLN A 109 4.40 13.68 -3.33
C GLN A 109 5.84 13.86 -2.82
N HIS A 110 6.82 13.97 -3.72
CA HIS A 110 8.23 14.16 -3.35
C HIS A 110 8.54 15.62 -2.98
N ASP A 111 7.78 16.57 -3.52
CA ASP A 111 7.96 18.01 -3.27
C ASP A 111 7.36 18.50 -1.94
N ASP A 112 6.51 17.71 -1.27
CA ASP A 112 5.83 18.09 -0.01
C ASP A 112 6.54 17.57 1.27
N ASP A 113 7.55 16.70 1.13
CA ASP A 113 8.31 16.08 2.24
C ASP A 113 9.71 16.71 2.49
N GLU A 114 10.02 17.85 1.83
CA GLU A 114 11.28 18.63 2.01
C GLU A 114 11.08 19.87 2.91
#